data_AF-B0T0W7-F1
#
_entry.id   AF-B0T0W7-F1
#
_cell.length_a   1.000
_cell.length_b   1.000
_cell.length_c   1.000
_cell.angle_alpha   90.00
_cell.angle_beta   90.00
_cell.angle_gamma   90.00
#
_symmetry.space_group_name_H-M   'P 1'
#
loop_
_entity.id
_entity.type
_entity.pdbx_description
1 polymer ?
#
loop_
_entity_poly.entity_id
_entity_poly.type
_entity_poly.pdbx_seq_one_letter_code
_entity_poly.pdbx_strand_id
1 'polypeptide(L)'
;MTQTDIPTWLVHLQAKLVAALDAAWAIVDGGGDPAAVRQALDKSKAIGQLAAVARKVGLMAPSGRKPLMDAVTAGLHATQAVADLGVMVRAPAIAAQAEPTRRALDKLKGGRRGRI
;
A
#
# COMPACT_ATOMS: atom_id res chain seq x y z
N MET A 1 20.70 15.17 3.39
CA MET A 1 20.82 13.70 3.53
C MET A 1 19.83 13.05 2.57
N THR A 2 20.29 12.34 1.55
CA THR A 2 19.41 11.57 0.66
C THR A 2 19.06 10.26 1.34
N GLN A 3 17.77 10.01 1.59
CA GLN A 3 17.31 8.74 2.16
C GLN A 3 17.36 7.65 1.10
N THR A 4 18.22 6.65 1.32
CA THR A 4 18.32 5.46 0.45
C THR A 4 17.34 4.41 0.93
N ASP A 5 16.33 4.09 0.12
CA ASP A 5 15.42 2.97 0.38
C ASP A 5 16.18 1.64 0.28
N ILE A 6 16.08 0.81 1.32
CA ILE A 6 16.71 -0.52 1.37
C ILE A 6 15.77 -1.52 0.67
N PRO A 7 16.23 -2.28 -0.34
CA PRO A 7 15.40 -3.28 -1.00
C PRO A 7 14.88 -4.36 -0.03
N THR A 8 13.61 -4.75 -0.14
CA THR A 8 12.98 -5.76 0.74
C THR A 8 13.74 -7.09 0.76
N TRP A 9 14.28 -7.52 -0.39
CA TRP A 9 15.07 -8.76 -0.46
C TRP A 9 16.36 -8.68 0.37
N LEU A 10 16.95 -7.48 0.51
CA LEU A 10 18.15 -7.27 1.31
C LEU A 10 17.82 -7.37 2.80
N VAL A 11 16.64 -6.91 3.22
CA VAL A 11 16.13 -7.10 4.60
C VAL A 11 15.91 -8.58 4.90
N HIS A 12 15.29 -9.33 3.99
CA HIS A 12 15.11 -10.79 4.17
C HIS A 12 16.44 -11.54 4.22
N LEU A 13 17.40 -11.14 3.39
CA LEU A 13 18.74 -11.70 3.43
C LEU A 13 19.43 -11.39 4.77
N GLN A 14 19.35 -10.14 5.24
CA GLN A 14 19.90 -9.74 6.54
C GLN A 14 19.36 -10.63 7.67
N ALA A 15 18.04 -10.87 7.72
CA ALA A 15 17.44 -11.75 8.72
C ALA A 15 18.03 -13.18 8.69
N LYS A 16 18.23 -13.74 7.49
CA LYS A 16 18.87 -15.06 7.32
C LYS A 16 20.32 -15.09 7.78
N LEU A 17 21.09 -14.04 7.48
CA LEU A 17 22.50 -13.95 7.86
C LEU A 17 22.66 -13.80 9.37
N VAL A 18 21.80 -13.00 10.02
CA VAL A 18 21.76 -12.88 11.49
C VAL A 18 21.43 -14.22 12.13
N ALA A 19 20.35 -14.89 11.68
CA ALA A 19 19.99 -16.20 12.20
C ALA A 19 21.12 -17.25 12.03
N ALA A 20 21.87 -17.17 10.93
CA ALA A 20 23.02 -18.04 10.70
C ALA A 20 24.22 -17.72 11.62
N LEU A 21 24.43 -16.45 11.98
CA LEU A 21 25.42 -16.03 12.98
C LEU A 21 25.01 -16.48 14.37
N ASP A 22 23.74 -16.34 14.74
CA ASP A 22 23.21 -16.81 16.02
C ASP A 22 23.41 -18.32 16.17
N ALA A 23 23.13 -19.10 15.11
CA ALA A 23 23.40 -20.53 15.09
C ALA A 23 24.90 -20.86 15.20
N ALA A 24 25.78 -20.06 14.60
CA ALA A 24 27.23 -20.24 14.73
C ALA A 24 27.71 -19.90 16.14
N TRP A 25 27.15 -18.85 16.76
CA TRP A 25 27.44 -18.47 18.13
C TRP A 25 27.03 -19.57 19.11
N ALA A 26 25.86 -20.19 18.94
CA ALA A 26 25.42 -21.31 19.79
C ALA A 26 26.41 -22.50 19.79
N ILE A 27 27.09 -22.76 18.66
CA ILE A 27 28.13 -23.80 18.57
C ILE A 27 29.38 -23.42 19.37
N VAL A 28 29.78 -22.15 19.31
CA VAL A 28 30.95 -21.63 20.03
C VAL A 28 30.69 -21.56 21.53
N ASP A 29 29.51 -21.07 21.92
CA ASP A 29 29.10 -20.91 23.32
C ASP A 29 28.90 -22.24 24.04
N GLY A 30 28.46 -23.28 23.31
CA GLY A 30 28.32 -24.63 23.83
C GLY A 30 29.64 -25.32 24.22
N GLY A 31 30.79 -24.68 24.02
CA GLY A 31 32.11 -25.18 24.46
C GLY A 31 32.48 -26.55 23.87
N GLY A 32 31.93 -26.85 22.69
CA GLY A 32 32.05 -28.17 22.06
C GLY A 32 33.40 -28.45 21.40
N ASP A 33 33.40 -29.46 20.54
CA ASP A 33 34.55 -29.92 19.75
C ASP A 33 35.30 -28.75 19.04
N PRO A 34 36.62 -28.63 19.19
CA PRO A 34 37.41 -27.59 18.53
C PRO A 34 37.28 -27.60 17.00
N ALA A 35 37.02 -28.74 16.37
CA ALA A 35 36.77 -28.78 14.92
C ALA A 35 35.44 -28.11 14.55
N ALA A 36 34.39 -28.34 15.35
CA ALA A 36 33.09 -27.69 15.18
C ALA A 36 33.18 -26.18 15.42
N VAL A 37 33.94 -25.75 16.42
CA VAL A 37 34.22 -24.33 16.68
C VAL A 37 34.92 -23.68 15.49
N ARG A 38 35.94 -24.34 14.93
CA ARG A 38 36.65 -23.82 13.75
C ARG A 38 35.72 -23.68 12.55
N GLN A 39 34.90 -24.70 12.29
CA GLN A 39 33.92 -24.68 11.21
C GLN A 39 32.87 -23.56 11.40
N ALA A 40 32.42 -23.31 12.63
CA ALA A 40 31.48 -22.23 12.94
C ALA A 40 32.08 -20.84 12.68
N LEU A 41 33.37 -20.65 13.01
CA LEU A 41 34.10 -19.42 12.70
C LEU A 41 34.32 -19.23 11.20
N ASP A 42 34.69 -20.28 10.48
CA ASP A 42 34.85 -20.24 9.02
C ASP A 42 33.52 -19.92 8.32
N LYS A 43 32.42 -20.50 8.80
CA LYS A 43 31.06 -20.18 8.35
C LYS A 43 30.70 -18.71 8.62
N SER A 44 31.03 -18.19 9.80
CA SER A 44 30.81 -16.78 10.15
C SER A 44 31.57 -15.83 9.23
N LYS A 45 32.79 -16.19 8.84
CA LYS A 45 33.58 -15.44 7.85
C LYS A 45 32.92 -15.44 6.47
N ALA A 46 32.43 -16.58 6.01
CA ALA A 46 31.70 -16.69 4.74
C ALA A 46 30.42 -15.85 4.74
N ILE A 47 29.67 -15.83 5.85
CA ILE A 47 28.49 -14.98 6.03
C ILE A 47 28.85 -13.49 5.86
N GLY A 48 29.96 -13.04 6.47
CA GLY A 48 30.45 -11.66 6.32
C GLY A 48 30.81 -11.30 4.87
N GLN A 49 31.46 -12.22 4.15
CA GLN A 49 31.78 -12.02 2.73
C GLN A 49 30.52 -11.94 1.86
N LEU A 50 29.54 -12.82 2.11
CA LEU A 50 28.25 -12.81 1.42
C LEU A 50 27.48 -11.51 1.67
N ALA A 51 27.48 -11.02 2.92
CA ALA A 51 26.86 -9.73 3.27
C ALA A 51 27.49 -8.56 2.50
N ALA A 52 28.81 -8.53 2.36
CA ALA A 52 29.52 -7.49 1.63
C ALA A 52 29.16 -7.48 0.13
N VAL A 53 29.06 -8.66 -0.49
CA VAL A 53 28.64 -8.79 -1.90
C VAL A 53 27.19 -8.37 -2.06
N ALA A 54 26.30 -8.82 -1.18
CA ALA A 54 24.88 -8.48 -1.24
C ALA A 54 24.61 -6.98 -1.13
N ARG A 55 25.38 -6.26 -0.30
CA ARG A 55 25.30 -4.79 -0.23
C ARG A 55 25.70 -4.13 -1.55
N LYS A 56 26.76 -4.60 -2.21
CA LYS A 56 27.15 -4.11 -3.53
C LYS A 56 26.05 -4.32 -4.56
N VAL A 57 25.45 -5.52 -4.58
CA VAL A 57 24.32 -5.83 -5.46
C VAL A 57 23.10 -4.95 -5.15
N GLY A 58 22.81 -4.70 -3.87
CA GLY A 58 21.73 -3.81 -3.43
C GLY A 58 21.91 -2.37 -3.89
N LEU A 59 23.15 -1.86 -3.94
CA LEU A 59 23.46 -0.53 -4.46
C LEU A 59 23.37 -0.44 -5.99
N MET A 60 23.56 -1.56 -6.70
CA MET A 60 23.40 -1.64 -8.16
C MET A 60 21.94 -1.82 -8.58
N ALA A 61 21.08 -2.29 -7.69
CA ALA A 61 19.67 -2.46 -7.98
C ALA A 61 19.05 -1.07 -8.24
N PRO A 62 18.32 -0.87 -9.35
CA PRO A 62 17.65 0.38 -9.60
C PRO A 62 16.71 0.67 -8.42
N SER A 63 16.95 1.79 -7.72
CA SER A 63 16.13 2.33 -6.62
C SER A 63 14.80 2.90 -7.15
N GLY A 64 14.20 2.17 -8.09
CA GLY A 64 13.14 2.63 -8.96
C GLY A 64 11.79 2.07 -8.57
N ARG A 65 11.01 2.98 -7.97
CA ARG A 65 9.55 3.07 -7.85
C ARG A 65 8.99 2.60 -6.52
N LYS A 66 8.22 3.53 -5.95
CA LYS A 66 7.32 3.36 -4.83
C LYS A 66 5.91 3.15 -5.39
N PRO A 67 5.58 1.98 -6.01
CA PRO A 67 4.26 1.77 -6.59
C PRO A 67 3.18 1.76 -5.50
N LEU A 68 3.55 1.52 -4.24
CA LEU A 68 2.56 1.38 -3.17
C LEU A 68 1.94 2.71 -2.75
N MET A 69 2.72 3.79 -2.63
CA MET A 69 2.14 5.09 -2.27
C MET A 69 1.39 5.70 -3.45
N ASP A 70 1.91 5.56 -4.67
CA ASP A 70 1.19 6.02 -5.86
C ASP A 70 -0.12 5.23 -6.06
N ALA A 71 -0.13 3.92 -5.81
CA ALA A 71 -1.34 3.11 -5.89
C ALA A 71 -2.33 3.39 -4.74
N VAL A 72 -1.84 3.66 -3.52
CA VAL A 72 -2.69 4.03 -2.39
C VAL A 72 -3.30 5.42 -2.61
N THR A 73 -2.50 6.39 -3.07
CA THR A 73 -2.98 7.73 -3.41
C THR A 73 -3.97 7.68 -4.57
N ALA A 74 -3.68 6.93 -5.64
CA ALA A 74 -4.61 6.73 -6.75
C ALA A 74 -5.91 6.03 -6.32
N GLY A 75 -5.83 5.03 -5.44
CA GLY A 75 -6.98 4.35 -4.87
C GLY A 75 -7.85 5.28 -4.02
N LEU A 76 -7.23 6.15 -3.20
CA LEU A 76 -7.94 7.13 -2.39
C LEU A 76 -8.61 8.22 -3.23
N HIS A 77 -7.97 8.67 -4.32
CA HIS A 77 -8.60 9.61 -5.24
C HIS A 77 -9.77 8.97 -6.01
N ALA A 78 -9.68 7.70 -6.38
CA ALA A 78 -10.77 6.99 -7.03
C ALA A 78 -11.99 6.82 -6.12
N THR A 79 -11.79 6.50 -4.83
CA THR A 79 -12.89 6.40 -3.87
C THR A 79 -13.52 7.76 -3.58
N GLN A 80 -12.73 8.83 -3.50
CA GLN A 80 -13.23 10.21 -3.35
C GLN A 80 -14.07 10.64 -4.55
N ALA A 81 -13.63 10.37 -5.78
CA ALA A 81 -14.36 10.70 -7.00
C ALA A 81 -15.71 9.95 -7.10
N VAL A 82 -15.76 8.69 -6.67
CA VAL A 82 -17.02 7.92 -6.62
C VAL A 82 -17.96 8.47 -5.55
N ALA A 83 -17.43 8.90 -4.40
CA ALA A 83 -18.22 9.54 -3.36
C ALA A 83 -18.82 10.88 -3.83
N ASP A 84 -18.02 11.72 -4.51
CA ASP A 84 -18.47 13.00 -5.06
C ASP A 84 -19.53 12.82 -6.16
N LEU A 85 -19.39 11.82 -7.03
CA LEU A 85 -20.42 11.48 -8.02
C LEU A 85 -21.72 11.01 -7.34
N GLY A 86 -21.62 10.21 -6.28
CA GLY A 86 -22.77 9.78 -5.49
C GLY A 86 -23.51 10.94 -4.82
N VAL A 87 -22.80 11.98 -4.37
CA VAL A 87 -23.40 13.21 -3.84
C VAL A 87 -24.09 14.01 -4.94
N MET A 88 -23.48 14.11 -6.13
CA MET A 88 -24.06 14.82 -7.28
C MET A 88 -25.33 14.15 -7.81
N VAL A 89 -25.37 12.81 -7.83
CA VAL A 89 -26.56 12.03 -8.21
C VAL A 89 -27.67 12.11 -7.13
N ARG A 90 -27.31 12.41 -5.87
CA ARG A 90 -28.25 12.52 -4.74
C ARG A 90 -28.75 13.96 -4.50
N ALA A 91 -28.20 14.97 -5.18
CA ALA A 91 -28.79 16.31 -5.21
C ALA A 91 -30.18 16.26 -5.88
N PRO A 92 -31.23 16.85 -5.30
CA PRO A 92 -32.59 16.44 -5.60
C PRO A 92 -33.05 16.99 -6.95
N ALA A 93 -33.23 16.09 -7.93
CA ALA A 93 -34.09 16.29 -9.10
C ALA A 93 -35.60 16.43 -8.74
N ILE A 94 -35.92 16.74 -7.48
CA ILE A 94 -37.28 16.77 -6.92
C ILE A 94 -37.88 18.19 -6.92
N ALA A 95 -37.06 19.24 -7.02
CA ALA A 95 -37.57 20.61 -7.09
C ALA A 95 -38.17 20.96 -8.48
N ALA A 96 -37.65 20.40 -9.57
CA ALA A 96 -38.08 20.75 -10.92
C ALA A 96 -39.43 20.11 -11.35
N GLN A 97 -39.89 19.05 -10.67
CA GLN A 97 -41.11 18.32 -11.01
C GLN A 97 -42.35 18.80 -10.21
N ALA A 98 -42.17 19.65 -9.20
CA ALA A 98 -43.27 20.15 -8.38
C ALA A 98 -44.02 21.34 -9.03
N GLU A 99 -43.32 22.20 -9.76
CA GLU A 99 -43.88 23.35 -10.50
C GLU A 99 -44.87 22.99 -11.62
N PRO A 100 -44.56 22.06 -12.56
CA PRO A 100 -45.46 21.74 -13.67
C PRO A 100 -46.75 21.04 -13.21
N THR A 101 -46.68 20.25 -12.14
CA THR A 101 -47.83 19.53 -11.56
C THR A 101 -48.85 20.48 -10.93
N ARG A 102 -48.37 21.57 -10.29
CA ARG A 102 -49.25 22.61 -9.72
C ARG A 102 -50.04 23.37 -10.78
N ARG A 103 -49.40 23.72 -11.91
CA ARG A 103 -50.08 24.41 -13.03
C ARG A 103 -51.10 23.53 -13.75
N ALA A 104 -50.91 22.21 -13.77
CA ALA A 104 -51.86 21.27 -14.37
C ALA A 104 -53.16 21.14 -13.55
N LEU A 105 -53.05 21.16 -12.22
CA LEU A 105 -54.21 21.09 -11.32
C LEU A 105 -55.07 22.37 -11.34
N ASP A 106 -54.45 23.53 -11.52
CA ASP A 106 -55.16 24.83 -11.56
C ASP A 106 -56.07 24.97 -12.80
N LYS A 107 -55.63 24.40 -13.93
CA LYS A 107 -56.42 24.34 -15.18
C LYS A 107 -57.66 23.46 -15.08
N LEU A 108 -57.65 22.46 -14.19
CA LEU A 108 -58.80 21.58 -13.95
C LEU A 108 -59.84 22.21 -13.00
N LYS A 109 -59.46 23.22 -12.22
CA LYS A 109 -60.34 23.86 -11.23
C LYS A 109 -61.12 25.07 -11.79
N GLY A 110 -60.68 25.64 -12.92
CA GLY A 110 -61.31 26.81 -13.56
C GLY A 110 -62.52 26.52 -14.47
N GLY A 111 -62.92 25.26 -14.66
CA GLY A 111 -63.93 24.86 -15.64
C GLY A 111 -65.34 24.66 -15.08
N ARG A 112 -65.99 25.67 -14.48
CA ARG A 112 -67.46 25.64 -14.26
C ARG A 112 -68.07 27.01 -13.91
N ARG A 113 -68.88 27.55 -14.85
CA ARG A 113 -70.00 28.55 -14.75
C ARG A 113 -69.85 29.59 -15.88
N GLY A 114 -70.73 29.75 -16.88
CA GLY A 114 -72.03 29.15 -17.26
C GLY A 114 -72.16 29.21 -18.81
N ARG A 115 -73.06 28.57 -19.58
CA ARG A 115 -74.48 28.18 -19.41
C ARG A 115 -75.23 29.29 -18.67
N ILE A 116 -75.82 30.27 -19.35
CA ILE A 116 -77.00 30.23 -20.22
C ILE A 116 -77.01 31.50 -21.06
#